data_AF-A0A956HK64-F1
#
_entry.id   AF-A0A956HK64-F1
#
_cell.length_a   1.000
_cell.length_b   1.000
_cell.length_c   1.000
_cell.angle_alpha   90.00
_cell.angle_beta   90.00
_cell.angle_gamma   90.00
#
_symmetry.space_group_name_H-M   'P 1'
#
loop_
_entity.id
_entity.type
_entity.pdbx_description
1 polymer ?
#
loop_
_entity_poly.entity_id
_entity_poly.type
_entity_poly.pdbx_seq_one_letter_code
_entity_poly.pdbx_strand_id
1 'polypeptide(L)' 'MLRYLTAGESHGQALVVIVEGLPAGLEITVDEIQVEMGRRRLGYGRGPRQRFEVDELTLIGGVRHGRTLGSPLAIEIKNT' A
#
# COMPACT_ATOMS: atom_id res chain seq x y z
N MET A 1 4.98 19.88 1.77
CA MET A 1 3.98 19.40 2.74
C MET A 1 3.57 18.00 2.32
N LEU A 2 3.63 17.02 3.23
CA LEU A 2 3.23 15.64 2.93
C LEU A 2 1.70 15.55 2.89
N ARG A 3 1.15 14.86 1.89
CA ARG A 3 -0.29 14.68 1.70
C ARG A 3 -0.59 13.25 1.23
N TYR A 4 -1.76 12.74 1.54
CA TYR A 4 -2.24 11.48 1.00
C TYR A 4 -3.73 11.53 0.67
N LEU A 5 -4.13 10.77 -0.33
CA LEU A 5 -5.50 10.61 -0.81
C LEU A 5 -5.78 9.13 -1.02
N THR A 6 -6.97 8.67 -0.65
CA THR A 6 -7.39 7.27 -0.77
C THR A 6 -8.68 7.18 -1.57
N ALA A 7 -8.85 6.11 -2.36
CA ALA A 7 -10.07 5.81 -3.11
C ALA A 7 -10.35 4.30 -3.14
N GLY A 8 -11.61 3.93 -3.40
CA GLY A 8 -12.05 2.55 -3.59
C GLY A 8 -13.02 2.05 -2.52
N GLU A 9 -13.73 0.98 -2.87
CA GLU A 9 -14.76 0.34 -2.06
C GLU A 9 -14.31 -1.05 -1.58
N SER A 10 -14.79 -1.47 -0.40
CA SER A 10 -14.49 -2.78 0.17
C SER A 10 -14.90 -3.97 -0.71
N HIS A 11 -15.88 -3.79 -1.59
CA HIS A 11 -16.33 -4.79 -2.56
C HIS A 11 -16.09 -4.34 -4.01
N GLY A 12 -15.27 -3.29 -4.19
CA GLY A 12 -14.85 -2.82 -5.51
C GLY A 12 -13.72 -3.67 -6.08
N GLN A 13 -13.13 -3.22 -7.18
CA GLN A 13 -12.02 -3.94 -7.82
C GLN A 13 -10.70 -3.82 -7.03
N ALA A 14 -10.43 -2.64 -6.48
CA ALA A 14 -9.20 -2.33 -5.76
C ALA A 14 -9.37 -1.08 -4.88
N LEU A 15 -8.44 -0.93 -3.94
CA LEU A 15 -8.21 0.32 -3.22
C LEU A 15 -6.97 1.00 -3.80
N VAL A 16 -6.98 2.33 -3.84
CA VAL A 16 -5.86 3.13 -4.34
C VAL A 16 -5.45 4.16 -3.29
N VAL A 17 -4.13 4.37 -3.15
CA VAL A 17 -3.55 5.42 -2.33
C VAL A 17 -2.60 6.25 -3.18
N ILE A 18 -2.72 7.57 -3.11
CA ILE A 18 -1.79 8.53 -3.69
C ILE A 18 -1.12 9.29 -2.55
N VAL A 19 0.21 9.31 -2.52
CA VAL A 19 1.01 10.07 -1.55
C VAL A 19 1.83 11.13 -2.28
N GLU A 20 1.69 12.38 -1.88
CA GLU A 20 2.38 13.53 -2.47
C GLU A 20 3.33 14.19 -1.47
N GLY A 21 4.39 14.82 -1.99
CA GLY A 21 5.34 15.57 -1.18
C GLY A 21 6.42 14.73 -0.51
N LEU A 22 6.59 13.47 -0.95
CA LEU A 22 7.76 12.66 -0.60
C LEU A 22 9.01 13.24 -1.26
N PRO A 23 10.17 13.29 -0.58
CA PRO A 23 11.43 13.57 -1.23
C PRO A 23 11.84 12.40 -2.14
N ALA A 24 12.70 12.68 -3.13
CA ALA A 24 13.34 11.64 -3.94
C ALA A 24 14.42 10.90 -3.13
N GLY A 25 14.65 9.63 -3.47
CA GLY A 25 15.75 8.82 -2.95
C GLY A 25 15.44 7.99 -1.69
N LEU A 26 14.23 8.10 -1.13
CA LEU A 26 13.80 7.26 -0.01
C LEU A 26 13.66 5.81 -0.49
N GLU A 27 14.18 4.88 0.29
CA GLU A 27 14.03 3.46 0.03
C GLU A 27 12.60 3.01 0.35
N ILE A 28 12.01 2.27 -0.57
CA ILE A 28 10.68 1.71 -0.43
C ILE A 28 10.52 0.49 -1.34
N THR A 29 10.10 -0.61 -0.75
CA THR A 29 9.81 -1.87 -1.46
C THR A 29 8.39 -2.36 -1.19
N VAL A 30 7.87 -3.17 -2.11
CA VAL A 30 6.56 -3.83 -1.95
C VAL A 30 6.56 -4.71 -0.70
N ASP A 31 7.65 -5.44 -0.45
CA ASP A 31 7.76 -6.38 0.67
C ASP A 31 7.68 -5.67 2.02
N GLU A 32 8.35 -4.54 2.19
CA GLU A 32 8.26 -3.74 3.42
C GLU A 32 6.84 -3.25 3.68
N ILE A 33 6.13 -2.78 2.64
CA ILE A 33 4.75 -2.34 2.78
C ILE A 33 3.84 -3.53 3.13
N GLN A 34 4.06 -4.70 2.53
CA GLN A 34 3.30 -5.91 2.83
C GLN A 34 3.49 -6.38 4.27
N VAL A 35 4.71 -6.28 4.81
CA VAL A 35 4.98 -6.56 6.23
C VAL A 35 4.16 -5.64 7.13
N GLU A 36 4.12 -4.34 6.84
CA GLU A 36 3.32 -3.37 7.61
C GLU A 36 1.81 -3.62 7.47
N MET A 37 1.32 -4.00 6.29
CA MET A 37 -0.08 -4.39 6.09
C MET A 37 -0.43 -5.66 6.87
N GLY A 38 0.46 -6.64 6.91
CA GLY A 38 0.27 -7.89 7.66
C GLY A 38 0.03 -7.67 9.14
N ARG A 39 0.58 -6.61 9.73
CA ARG A 39 0.35 -6.25 11.15
C ARG A 39 -1.12 -5.97 11.48
N ARG A 40 -1.94 -5.56 10.49
CA ARG A 40 -3.38 -5.31 10.67
C ARG A 40 -4.17 -6.57 11.06
N ARG A 41 -3.58 -7.75 10.84
CA ARG A 41 -4.18 -9.06 11.10
C ARG A 41 -3.82 -9.61 12.49
N LEU A 42 -2.90 -8.95 13.20
CA LEU A 42 -2.49 -9.33 14.55
C LEU A 42 -3.56 -8.90 15.56
N GLY A 43 -3.75 -9.71 16.62
CA GLY A 43 -4.66 -9.42 17.73
C GLY A 43 -5.73 -10.49 17.98
N TYR A 44 -6.12 -10.62 19.25
CA TYR A 44 -7.16 -11.56 19.70
C TYR A 44 -8.53 -11.18 19.10
N GLY A 45 -9.28 -12.17 18.60
CA GLY A 45 -10.60 -11.94 17.98
C GLY A 45 -10.58 -11.66 16.46
N ARG A 46 -9.41 -11.61 15.82
CA ARG A 46 -9.31 -11.56 14.34
C ARG A 46 -9.67 -12.92 13.74
N GLY A 47 -10.76 -12.96 12.97
CA GLY A 47 -11.31 -14.18 12.38
C GLY A 47 -10.38 -14.85 11.36
N PRO A 48 -10.56 -16.16 11.09
CA PRO A 48 -9.68 -16.93 10.21
C PRO A 48 -9.59 -16.37 8.79
N ARG A 49 -10.64 -15.71 8.27
CA ARG A 49 -10.65 -15.08 6.94
C ARG A 49 -9.54 -14.03 6.75
N GLN A 50 -9.33 -13.16 7.73
CA GLN A 50 -8.24 -12.17 7.70
C GLN A 50 -6.85 -12.77 7.83
N ARG A 51 -6.70 -14.07 8.20
CA ARG A 51 -5.37 -14.70 8.33
C ARG A 51 -4.80 -15.20 7.01
N PHE A 52 -5.64 -15.47 6.01
CA PHE A 52 -5.23 -16.15 4.78
C PHE A 52 -5.26 -15.27 3.52
N GLU A 53 -6.15 -14.26 3.45
CA GLU A 53 -6.16 -13.31 2.34
C GLU A 53 -4.94 -12.40 2.45
N VAL A 54 -4.03 -12.46 1.48
CA VAL A 54 -2.93 -11.51 1.33
C VAL A 54 -3.33 -10.55 0.22
N ASP A 55 -3.78 -9.34 0.60
CA ASP A 55 -4.06 -8.30 -0.40
C ASP A 55 -2.82 -8.08 -1.27
N GLU A 56 -2.97 -8.23 -2.58
CA GLU A 56 -1.87 -8.00 -3.53
C GLU A 56 -1.67 -6.50 -3.70
N LEU A 57 -0.46 -6.03 -3.42
CA LEU A 57 -0.07 -4.64 -3.52
C LEU A 57 0.83 -4.40 -4.75
N THR A 58 0.55 -3.32 -5.47
CA THR A 58 1.36 -2.86 -6.61
C THR A 58 1.75 -1.39 -6.44
N LEU A 59 3.04 -1.08 -6.62
CA LEU A 59 3.53 0.30 -6.77
C LEU A 59 3.39 0.72 -8.23
N ILE A 60 2.37 1.51 -8.54
CA ILE A 60 2.02 1.92 -9.91
C ILE A 60 2.91 3.07 -10.40
N GLY A 61 3.33 3.96 -9.50
CA GLY A 61 4.10 5.15 -9.88
C GLY A 61 4.82 5.80 -8.70
N GLY A 62 5.77 6.69 -9.02
CA GLY A 62 6.53 7.46 -8.02
C GLY A 62 7.75 6.72 -7.44
N VAL A 63 8.01 5.49 -7.86
CA VAL A 63 9.16 4.67 -7.43
C VAL A 63 9.87 4.07 -8.63
N ARG A 64 11.20 4.00 -8.57
CA ARG A 64 12.04 3.29 -9.53
C ARG A 64 13.25 2.69 -8.81
N HIS A 65 13.57 1.43 -9.10
CA HIS A 65 14.68 0.70 -8.47
C HIS A 65 14.63 0.76 -6.92
N GLY A 66 13.43 0.60 -6.35
CA GLY A 66 13.23 0.62 -4.89
C GLY A 66 13.40 1.99 -4.24
N ARG A 67 13.40 3.08 -5.01
CA ARG A 67 13.54 4.44 -4.48
C ARG A 67 12.47 5.40 -4.99
N THR A 68 12.02 6.30 -4.14
CA THR A 68 11.08 7.37 -4.51
C THR A 68 11.69 8.34 -5.52
N LEU A 69 10.87 8.84 -6.44
CA LEU A 69 11.29 9.81 -7.47
C LEU A 69 10.98 11.26 -7.10
N GLY A 70 10.27 11.50 -6.00
CA GLY A 70 9.78 12.83 -5.60
C GLY A 70 8.47 13.25 -6.30
N SER A 71 8.07 12.54 -7.36
CA SER A 71 6.71 12.59 -7.91
C SER A 71 5.72 11.86 -7.01
N PRO A 72 4.39 12.03 -7.20
CA PRO A 72 3.39 11.32 -6.43
C PRO A 72 3.58 9.80 -6.49
N LEU A 73 3.54 9.16 -5.31
CA LEU A 73 3.56 7.71 -5.16
C LEU A 73 2.13 7.18 -5.28
N ALA A 74 1.90 6.28 -6.23
CA ALA A 74 0.62 5.62 -6.43
C ALA A 74 0.72 4.14 -6.05
N ILE A 75 -0.17 3.70 -5.18
CA ILE A 75 -0.25 2.33 -4.66
C ILE A 75 -1.64 1.78 -4.95
N GLU A 76 -1.71 0.59 -5.52
CA GLU A 76 -2.94 -0.18 -5.66
C GLU A 76 -2.91 -1.41 -4.75
N ILE A 77 -4.04 -1.69 -4.12
CA ILE A 77 -4.29 -2.88 -3.30
C ILE A 77 -5.50 -3.57 -3.91
N LYS A 78 -5.28 -4.71 -4.57
CA LYS A 78 -6.33 -5.41 -5.30
C LYS A 78 -7.20 -6.22 -4.33
N ASN A 79 -8.52 -6.15 -4.50
CA ASN A 79 -9.44 -7.01 -3.77
C ASN A 79 -9.46 -8.40 -4.43
N THR A 80 -9.33 -9.46 -3.64
CA THR A 80 -9.41 -10.87 -4.07
C THR A 80 -10.68 -11.56 -3.57
#